data_AF-A0A538GGP0-F1
#
_entry.id   AF-A0A538GGP0-F1
#
_cell.length_a   1.000
_cell.length_b   1.000
_cell.length_c   1.000
_cell.angle_alpha   90.00
_cell.angle_beta   90.00
_cell.angle_gamma   90.00
#
_symmetry.space_group_name_H-M   'P 1'
#
loop_
_entity.id
_entity.type
_entity.pdbx_description
1 polymer ?
#
loop_
_entity_poly.entity_id
_entity_poly.type
_entity_poly.pdbx_seq_one_letter_code
_entity_poly.pdbx_strand_id
1 'polypeptide(L)'
;MGNTSETALREERRVITALFADLVGSTPLGERLDPEEVKLVVGEAVSRMVLEVERLGGHVKDLAGDGVLALFGAPVAYEDDAERAALAGLRIVEEMSAYGAEVERSWGVAGFGVRVGIATGPVVMGALGAGGRVEYAAFGDTVNTAARLQSATEPGSVLVDPATRRLLEPLFEWAEPVELELKGKDGSVSASVALRPRAEAGRARGLGETAVEVIGRRAELAAVRETLEAARAGSGGVVFVTGEAGIGKSRLLTELRELASAPGEGPDPLWLEGRCVSYGESLPYWPFRDLLREWLGAGRDEPELRVRVSLRREVERLFGERGGEIYPYLGSLLGLTLEQDASARLVQLSPEALQYRTFEVVETLLRRLADDRPVLVTIEDLHWADATSVQLAEQLVAVAEDAAVLLVVAQRNERDHPSWRLRELSLREYPHLTRELALQPLSETRSESCCRRSSAETSFPKTWPAACSGRPREIRSTWRSSSAP
;
A
#
# COMPACT_ATOMS: atom_id res chain seq x y z
N MET A 1 -39.89 -17.68 -8.87
CA MET A 1 -39.31 -18.24 -7.63
C MET A 1 -37.85 -18.53 -7.93
N GLY A 2 -37.01 -17.52 -7.76
CA GLY A 2 -35.59 -17.56 -8.12
C GLY A 2 -34.75 -17.94 -6.92
N ASN A 3 -33.90 -18.95 -7.09
CA ASN A 3 -32.84 -19.36 -6.16
C ASN A 3 -31.98 -18.15 -5.81
N THR A 4 -32.14 -17.64 -4.60
CA THR A 4 -31.13 -16.79 -3.96
C THR A 4 -30.09 -17.77 -3.42
N SER A 5 -28.97 -17.90 -4.12
CA SER A 5 -27.89 -18.79 -3.73
C SER A 5 -27.43 -18.45 -2.32
N GLU A 6 -27.67 -19.36 -1.37
CA GLU A 6 -26.89 -19.48 -0.15
C GLU A 6 -25.42 -19.59 -0.54
N THR A 7 -24.70 -18.48 -0.57
CA THR A 7 -23.24 -18.49 -0.37
C THR A 7 -23.01 -19.06 1.01
N ALA A 8 -22.82 -20.38 1.09
CA ALA A 8 -22.40 -21.07 2.29
C ALA A 8 -21.22 -20.29 2.90
N LEU A 9 -21.45 -19.71 4.08
CA LEU A 9 -20.48 -18.99 4.89
C LEU A 9 -19.36 -19.96 5.27
N ARG A 10 -18.37 -20.08 4.40
CA ARG A 10 -17.19 -20.92 4.61
C ARG A 10 -16.32 -20.27 5.68
N GLU A 11 -15.97 -21.05 6.69
CA GLU A 11 -14.91 -20.68 7.62
C GLU A 11 -13.59 -20.59 6.83
N GLU A 12 -12.95 -19.43 6.86
CA GLU A 12 -11.68 -19.20 6.15
C GLU A 12 -10.57 -18.91 7.15
N ARG A 13 -9.47 -19.66 7.09
CA ARG A 13 -8.26 -19.36 7.87
C ARG A 13 -7.42 -18.35 7.08
N ARG A 14 -7.21 -17.17 7.68
CA ARG A 14 -6.50 -16.06 7.04
C ARG A 14 -5.50 -15.42 8.00
N VAL A 15 -4.44 -14.80 7.48
CA VAL A 15 -3.58 -13.92 8.28
C VAL A 15 -4.18 -12.53 8.25
N ILE A 16 -4.30 -11.90 9.41
CA ILE A 16 -4.75 -10.50 9.53
C ILE A 16 -3.77 -9.73 10.43
N THR A 17 -3.84 -8.41 10.34
CA THR A 17 -3.26 -7.50 11.32
C THR A 17 -4.39 -6.83 12.10
N ALA A 18 -4.42 -7.03 13.41
CA ALA A 18 -5.38 -6.38 14.31
C ALA A 18 -4.72 -5.15 14.94
N LEU A 19 -5.43 -4.02 14.92
CA LEU A 19 -5.08 -2.78 15.60
C LEU A 19 -6.12 -2.52 16.70
N PHE A 20 -5.65 -2.26 17.90
CA PHE A 20 -6.48 -1.80 19.01
C PHE A 20 -5.99 -0.42 19.46
N ALA A 21 -6.87 0.57 19.45
CA ALA A 21 -6.59 1.92 19.94
C ALA A 21 -7.56 2.25 21.08
N ASP A 22 -7.08 2.88 22.13
CA ASP A 22 -7.88 3.15 23.34
C ASP A 22 -7.48 4.49 23.94
N LEU A 23 -8.46 5.33 24.27
CA LEU A 23 -8.20 6.66 24.78
C LEU A 23 -7.66 6.62 26.21
N VAL A 24 -6.74 7.53 26.50
CA VAL A 24 -6.22 7.80 27.84
C VAL A 24 -6.75 9.15 28.29
N GLY A 25 -7.13 9.26 29.56
CA GLY A 25 -7.63 10.51 30.12
C GLY A 25 -9.14 10.72 29.98
N SER A 26 -9.90 9.70 29.52
CA SER A 26 -11.37 9.73 29.47
C SER A 26 -12.01 9.75 30.87
N THR A 27 -11.42 9.07 31.86
CA THR A 27 -11.94 9.06 33.24
C THR A 27 -11.79 10.40 33.96
N PRO A 28 -10.60 11.05 33.98
CA PRO A 28 -10.47 12.41 34.53
C PRO A 28 -11.35 13.44 33.84
N LEU A 29 -11.62 13.26 32.55
CA LEU A 29 -12.54 14.10 31.79
C LEU A 29 -13.98 13.96 32.31
N GLY A 30 -14.41 12.73 32.63
CA GLY A 30 -15.72 12.44 33.21
C GLY A 30 -15.92 12.91 34.66
N GLU A 31 -14.84 13.23 35.38
CA GLU A 31 -14.94 13.85 36.71
C GLU A 31 -15.16 15.37 36.64
N ARG A 32 -14.93 15.99 35.47
CA ARG A 32 -14.98 17.45 35.29
C ARG A 32 -16.12 17.93 34.42
N LEU A 33 -16.59 17.08 33.51
CA LEU A 33 -17.61 17.41 32.54
C LEU A 33 -18.88 16.61 32.82
N ASP A 34 -20.01 17.18 32.42
CA ASP A 34 -21.27 16.44 32.45
C ASP A 34 -21.21 15.27 31.44
N PRO A 35 -21.91 14.14 31.69
CA PRO A 35 -21.86 12.96 30.82
C PRO A 35 -22.15 13.27 29.34
N GLU A 36 -23.03 14.22 29.06
CA GLU A 36 -23.36 14.70 27.72
C GLU A 36 -22.17 15.34 27.02
N GLU A 37 -21.36 16.12 27.74
CA GLU A 37 -20.17 16.79 27.21
C GLU A 37 -19.02 15.80 27.00
N VAL A 38 -18.81 14.88 27.94
CA VAL A 38 -17.83 13.78 27.82
C VAL A 38 -18.11 12.97 26.56
N LYS A 39 -19.39 12.65 26.32
CA LYS A 39 -19.81 11.90 25.14
C LYS A 39 -19.46 12.63 23.84
N LEU A 40 -19.56 13.96 23.80
CA LEU A 40 -19.17 14.75 22.63
C LEU A 40 -17.66 14.69 22.40
N VAL A 41 -16.86 14.93 23.45
CA VAL A 41 -15.39 14.94 23.34
C VAL A 41 -14.83 13.57 22.96
N VAL A 42 -15.32 12.50 23.61
CA VAL A 42 -14.91 11.12 23.32
C VAL A 42 -15.43 10.68 21.95
N GLY A 43 -16.67 11.02 21.60
CA GLY A 43 -17.26 10.70 20.30
C GLY A 43 -16.48 11.32 19.14
N GLU A 44 -16.02 12.55 19.30
CA GLU A 44 -15.15 13.22 18.33
C GLU A 44 -13.78 12.54 18.22
N ALA A 45 -13.14 12.19 19.34
CA ALA A 45 -11.88 11.46 19.35
C ALA A 45 -12.00 10.10 18.63
N VAL A 46 -13.04 9.31 18.96
CA VAL A 46 -13.33 8.04 18.30
C VAL A 46 -13.55 8.23 16.79
N SER A 47 -14.28 9.27 16.39
CA SER A 47 -14.52 9.57 14.96
C SER A 47 -13.21 9.87 14.22
N ARG A 48 -12.31 10.65 14.81
CA ARG A 48 -10.98 10.95 14.24
C ARG A 48 -10.12 9.68 14.12
N MET A 49 -10.13 8.79 15.11
CA MET A 49 -9.42 7.51 15.04
C MET A 49 -9.96 6.59 13.92
N VAL A 50 -11.28 6.49 13.79
CA VAL A 50 -11.94 5.72 12.73
C VAL A 50 -11.53 6.22 11.35
N LEU A 51 -11.50 7.54 11.15
CA LEU A 51 -11.08 8.13 9.88
C LEU A 51 -9.66 7.73 9.47
N GLU A 52 -8.70 7.72 10.41
CA GLU A 52 -7.32 7.32 10.09
C GLU A 52 -7.17 5.83 9.78
N VAL A 53 -7.97 4.97 10.40
CA VAL A 53 -8.05 3.54 10.05
C VAL A 53 -8.60 3.37 8.63
N GLU A 54 -9.75 3.99 8.34
CA GLU A 54 -10.45 3.85 7.05
C GLU A 54 -9.63 4.44 5.90
N ARG A 55 -8.91 5.54 6.14
CA ARG A 55 -8.03 6.19 5.15
C ARG A 55 -6.90 5.29 4.66
N LEU A 56 -6.45 4.37 5.51
CA LEU A 56 -5.44 3.36 5.18
C LEU A 56 -6.08 2.02 4.81
N GLY A 57 -7.39 1.98 4.57
CA GLY A 57 -8.15 0.81 4.12
C GLY A 57 -8.28 -0.28 5.18
N GLY A 58 -8.20 0.07 6.46
CA GLY A 58 -8.54 -0.80 7.57
C GLY A 58 -10.06 -0.85 7.78
N HIS A 59 -10.56 -1.96 8.32
CA HIS A 59 -11.97 -2.14 8.63
C HIS A 59 -12.19 -2.04 10.14
N VAL A 60 -12.99 -1.07 10.59
CA VAL A 60 -13.38 -0.97 12.00
C VAL A 60 -14.40 -2.06 12.31
N LYS A 61 -14.00 -3.02 13.15
CA LYS A 61 -14.82 -4.16 13.54
C LYS A 61 -15.75 -3.82 14.70
N ASP A 62 -15.23 -3.10 15.70
CA ASP A 62 -15.96 -2.84 16.94
C ASP A 62 -15.53 -1.50 17.57
N LEU A 63 -16.48 -0.86 18.27
CA LEU A 63 -16.30 0.36 19.06
C LEU A 63 -16.71 0.05 20.50
N ALA A 64 -15.72 -0.15 21.36
CA ALA A 64 -15.94 -0.54 22.75
C ALA A 64 -15.77 0.68 23.67
N GLY A 65 -16.80 1.53 23.74
CA GLY A 65 -16.74 2.76 24.54
C GLY A 65 -15.80 3.78 23.92
N ASP A 66 -14.61 3.94 24.50
CA ASP A 66 -13.51 4.80 24.05
C ASP A 66 -12.41 4.04 23.28
N GLY A 67 -12.59 2.73 23.07
CA GLY A 67 -11.70 1.89 22.27
C GLY A 67 -12.19 1.62 20.84
N VAL A 68 -11.24 1.55 19.91
CA VAL A 68 -11.43 1.18 18.49
C VAL A 68 -10.69 -0.11 18.20
N LEU A 69 -11.41 -1.13 17.73
CA LEU A 69 -10.83 -2.36 17.17
C LEU A 69 -10.95 -2.34 15.65
N ALA A 70 -9.79 -2.35 14.98
CA ALA A 70 -9.69 -2.38 13.54
C ALA A 70 -8.94 -3.60 13.03
N LEU A 71 -9.35 -4.11 11.87
CA LEU A 71 -8.71 -5.22 11.18
C LEU A 71 -8.19 -4.77 9.80
N PHE A 72 -6.95 -5.13 9.52
CA PHE A 72 -6.35 -5.10 8.19
C PHE A 72 -6.18 -6.57 7.76
N GLY A 73 -6.57 -6.93 6.53
CA GLY A 73 -6.67 -8.35 6.15
C GLY A 73 -8.10 -8.90 6.12
N ALA A 74 -9.08 -8.13 6.59
CA ALA A 74 -10.49 -8.50 6.60
C ALA A 74 -11.39 -7.28 6.35
N PRO A 75 -12.44 -7.38 5.50
CA PRO A 75 -12.84 -8.55 4.72
C PRO A 75 -11.91 -8.82 3.52
N VAL A 76 -11.14 -7.83 3.07
CA VAL A 76 -10.15 -7.96 1.99
C VAL A 76 -8.75 -7.96 2.59
N ALA A 77 -7.86 -8.81 2.08
CA ALA A 77 -6.47 -8.89 2.52
C ALA A 77 -5.50 -8.43 1.47
N TYR A 78 -4.43 -7.83 1.95
CA TYR A 78 -3.42 -7.19 1.15
C TYR A 78 -2.03 -7.50 1.71
N GLU A 79 -1.01 -7.47 0.86
CA GLU A 79 0.35 -7.84 1.25
C GLU A 79 0.96 -6.86 2.27
N ASP A 80 0.44 -5.65 2.34
CA ASP A 80 0.90 -4.57 3.21
C ASP A 80 -0.02 -4.28 4.40
N ASP A 81 -0.92 -5.22 4.75
CA ASP A 81 -1.83 -5.09 5.89
C ASP A 81 -1.13 -4.67 7.19
N ALA A 82 0.05 -5.25 7.47
CA ALA A 82 0.83 -4.91 8.65
C ALA A 82 1.37 -3.46 8.60
N GLU A 83 1.84 -3.02 7.43
CA GLU A 83 2.38 -1.67 7.22
C GLU A 83 1.28 -0.63 7.40
N ARG A 84 0.13 -0.86 6.76
CA ARG A 84 -1.05 0.00 6.86
C ARG A 84 -1.55 0.12 8.29
N ALA A 85 -1.60 -0.99 9.04
CA ALA A 85 -1.96 -0.96 10.45
C ALA A 85 -0.97 -0.12 11.27
N ALA A 86 0.34 -0.30 11.08
CA ALA A 86 1.36 0.48 11.80
C ALA A 86 1.29 1.97 11.46
N LEU A 87 1.11 2.33 10.18
CA LEU A 87 0.89 3.71 9.75
C LEU A 87 -0.38 4.32 10.37
N ALA A 88 -1.48 3.56 10.40
CA ALA A 88 -2.72 4.01 11.01
C ALA A 88 -2.53 4.26 12.52
N GLY A 89 -1.82 3.37 13.21
CA GLY A 89 -1.48 3.54 14.62
C GLY A 89 -0.69 4.81 14.89
N LEU A 90 0.33 5.11 14.07
CA LEU A 90 1.13 6.34 14.24
C LEU A 90 0.31 7.61 13.99
N ARG A 91 -0.55 7.60 12.96
CA ARG A 91 -1.43 8.73 12.66
C ARG A 91 -2.48 8.97 13.74
N ILE A 92 -3.04 7.90 14.29
CA ILE A 92 -3.93 7.97 15.46
C ILE A 92 -3.22 8.64 16.64
N VAL A 93 -1.97 8.25 16.92
CA VAL A 93 -1.17 8.87 17.99
C VAL A 93 -0.95 10.36 17.74
N GLU A 94 -0.58 10.75 16.52
CA GLU A 94 -0.36 12.16 16.15
C GLU A 94 -1.64 13.00 16.26
N GLU A 95 -2.74 12.51 15.69
CA GLU A 95 -4.05 13.19 15.71
C GLU A 95 -4.59 13.35 17.14
N MET A 96 -4.45 12.31 17.97
CA MET A 96 -4.88 12.37 19.37
C MET A 96 -3.97 13.26 20.23
N SER A 97 -2.70 13.42 19.87
CA SER A 97 -1.82 14.40 20.52
C SER A 97 -2.27 15.83 20.22
N ALA A 98 -2.59 16.13 18.95
CA ALA A 98 -3.10 17.44 18.56
C ALA A 98 -4.46 17.75 19.22
N TYR A 99 -5.38 16.79 19.19
CA TYR A 99 -6.69 16.94 19.82
C TYR A 99 -6.60 17.03 21.34
N GLY A 100 -5.69 16.28 21.98
CA GLY A 100 -5.43 16.39 23.42
C GLY A 100 -5.02 17.80 23.85
N ALA A 101 -4.23 18.51 23.03
CA ALA A 101 -3.88 19.91 23.27
C ALA A 101 -5.07 20.89 23.11
N GLU A 102 -6.07 20.56 22.29
CA GLU A 102 -7.34 21.30 22.23
C GLU A 102 -8.19 21.07 23.47
N VAL A 103 -8.27 19.81 23.92
CA VAL A 103 -8.99 19.41 25.13
C VAL A 103 -8.40 20.09 26.37
N GLU A 104 -7.08 20.12 26.50
CA GLU A 104 -6.42 20.78 27.62
C GLU A 104 -6.67 22.29 27.62
N ARG A 105 -6.60 22.96 26.46
CA ARG A 105 -6.90 24.40 26.36
C ARG A 105 -8.34 24.75 26.70
N SER A 106 -9.28 23.87 26.39
CA SER A 106 -10.71 24.13 26.49
C SER A 106 -11.26 23.79 27.87
N TRP A 107 -10.78 22.69 28.48
CA TRP A 107 -11.32 22.15 29.75
C TRP A 107 -10.27 21.94 30.84
N GLY A 108 -9.01 22.30 30.59
CA GLY A 108 -7.91 22.20 31.55
C GLY A 108 -7.58 20.77 31.97
N VAL A 109 -7.89 19.79 31.11
CA VAL A 109 -7.64 18.36 31.34
C VAL A 109 -6.38 17.97 30.57
N ALA A 110 -5.28 17.82 31.30
CA ALA A 110 -4.02 17.34 30.75
C ALA A 110 -4.02 15.81 30.61
N GLY A 111 -3.18 15.29 29.69
CA GLY A 111 -2.96 13.85 29.54
C GLY A 111 -4.03 13.11 28.73
N PHE A 112 -4.87 13.84 27.98
CA PHE A 112 -5.72 13.24 26.97
C PHE A 112 -4.87 12.72 25.80
N GLY A 113 -5.02 11.44 25.46
CA GLY A 113 -4.20 10.80 24.43
C GLY A 113 -4.72 9.42 24.08
N VAL A 114 -3.85 8.56 23.55
CA VAL A 114 -4.23 7.23 23.07
C VAL A 114 -3.11 6.21 23.29
N ARG A 115 -3.48 4.94 23.46
CA ARG A 115 -2.56 3.79 23.41
C ARG A 115 -2.91 2.94 22.21
N VAL A 116 -1.91 2.50 21.46
CA VAL A 116 -2.12 1.62 20.31
C VAL A 116 -1.34 0.32 20.47
N GLY A 117 -2.00 -0.80 20.18
CA GLY A 117 -1.43 -2.14 20.15
C GLY A 117 -1.74 -2.84 18.83
N ILE A 118 -0.72 -3.45 18.21
CA ILE A 118 -0.85 -4.10 16.90
C ILE A 118 -0.29 -5.51 16.95
N ALA A 119 -1.04 -6.47 16.41
CA ALA A 119 -0.57 -7.85 16.27
C ALA A 119 -0.95 -8.46 14.92
N THR A 120 -0.03 -9.21 14.33
CA THR A 120 -0.24 -9.91 13.05
C THR A 120 -0.23 -11.41 13.27
N GLY A 121 -1.23 -12.12 12.73
CA GLY A 121 -1.28 -13.57 12.87
C GLY A 121 -2.51 -14.23 12.26
N PRO A 122 -2.55 -15.57 12.25
CA PRO A 122 -3.65 -16.32 11.68
C PRO A 122 -4.90 -16.23 12.56
N VAL A 123 -6.04 -15.99 11.90
CA VAL A 123 -7.39 -16.06 12.47
C VAL A 123 -8.27 -16.96 11.61
N VAL A 124 -9.35 -17.46 12.19
CA VAL A 124 -10.45 -18.10 11.47
C VAL A 124 -11.59 -17.09 11.38
N MET A 125 -12.00 -16.77 10.16
CA MET A 125 -13.16 -15.92 9.87
C MET A 125 -14.38 -16.83 9.75
N GLY A 126 -15.43 -16.57 10.53
CA GLY A 126 -16.67 -17.33 10.48
C GLY A 126 -17.87 -16.50 10.91
N ALA A 127 -19.05 -16.87 10.41
CA ALA A 127 -20.30 -16.32 10.91
C ALA A 127 -20.58 -16.87 12.31
N LEU A 128 -20.65 -15.99 13.31
CA LEU A 128 -21.23 -16.32 14.60
C LEU A 128 -22.50 -15.52 14.83
N GLY A 129 -23.55 -16.24 15.22
CA GLY A 129 -24.83 -15.69 15.55
C GLY A 129 -25.75 -16.77 16.09
N ALA A 130 -26.48 -16.45 17.15
CA ALA A 130 -27.67 -17.18 17.57
C ALA A 130 -28.84 -16.17 17.58
N GLY A 131 -29.91 -16.46 16.82
CA GLY A 131 -30.96 -15.49 16.51
C GLY A 131 -30.67 -14.65 15.25
N GLY A 132 -31.42 -13.56 15.05
CA GLY A 132 -31.40 -12.73 13.81
C GLY A 132 -30.18 -11.82 13.62
N ARG A 133 -29.09 -12.00 14.38
CA ARG A 133 -27.83 -11.27 14.20
C ARG A 133 -26.73 -12.27 13.83
N VAL A 134 -26.28 -12.20 12.58
CA VAL A 134 -25.11 -12.94 12.09
C VAL A 134 -23.98 -11.93 11.97
N GLU A 135 -22.97 -12.03 12.84
CA GLU A 135 -21.78 -11.18 12.78
C GLU A 135 -20.59 -11.98 12.22
N TYR A 136 -19.79 -11.31 11.40
CA TYR A 136 -18.58 -11.90 10.82
C TYR A 136 -17.43 -11.70 11.81
N ALA A 137 -17.09 -12.75 12.56
CA ALA A 137 -16.13 -12.63 13.65
C ALA A 137 -14.80 -13.30 13.30
N ALA A 138 -13.69 -12.58 13.56
CA ALA A 138 -12.34 -13.11 13.53
C ALA A 138 -12.02 -13.82 14.86
N PHE A 139 -11.74 -15.12 14.80
CA PHE A 139 -11.32 -15.94 15.95
C PHE A 139 -9.84 -16.24 15.88
N GLY A 140 -9.10 -15.81 16.90
CA GLY A 140 -7.69 -16.14 17.03
C GLY A 140 -7.02 -15.35 18.14
N ASP A 141 -5.88 -15.87 18.61
CA ASP A 141 -5.06 -15.22 19.64
C ASP A 141 -4.54 -13.84 19.20
N THR A 142 -4.49 -13.56 17.88
CA THR A 142 -4.04 -12.29 17.31
C THR A 142 -4.82 -11.08 17.85
N VAL A 143 -6.15 -11.14 17.83
CA VAL A 143 -7.01 -10.01 18.28
C VAL A 143 -6.81 -9.75 19.78
N ASN A 144 -6.75 -10.82 20.57
CA ASN A 144 -6.50 -10.72 22.01
C ASN A 144 -5.07 -10.23 22.30
N THR A 145 -4.10 -10.61 21.49
CA THR A 145 -2.71 -10.13 21.61
C THR A 145 -2.64 -8.63 21.34
N ALA A 146 -3.31 -8.12 20.30
CA ALA A 146 -3.34 -6.69 20.00
C ALA A 146 -3.94 -5.87 21.17
N ALA A 147 -5.07 -6.31 21.73
CA ALA A 147 -5.68 -5.66 22.89
C ALA A 147 -4.76 -5.67 24.12
N ARG A 148 -4.07 -6.78 24.38
CA ARG A 148 -3.12 -6.88 25.50
C ARG A 148 -1.88 -6.01 25.31
N LEU A 149 -1.38 -5.92 24.08
CA LEU A 149 -0.29 -5.00 23.75
C LEU A 149 -0.74 -3.57 24.00
N GLN A 150 -1.90 -3.14 23.49
CA GLN A 150 -2.45 -1.80 23.73
C GLN A 150 -2.52 -1.49 25.23
N SER A 151 -3.01 -2.42 26.04
CA SER A 151 -3.14 -2.22 27.49
C SER A 151 -1.80 -2.02 28.19
N ALA A 152 -0.73 -2.63 27.65
CA ALA A 152 0.65 -2.51 28.15
C ALA A 152 1.43 -1.33 27.53
N THR A 153 0.88 -0.67 26.51
CA THR A 153 1.53 0.45 25.82
C THR A 153 1.53 1.72 26.67
N GLU A 154 2.62 2.48 26.61
CA GLU A 154 2.64 3.85 27.16
C GLU A 154 1.75 4.78 26.32
N PRO A 155 1.03 5.76 26.94
CA PRO A 155 0.26 6.74 26.18
C PRO A 155 1.10 7.46 25.13
N GLY A 156 0.54 7.64 23.93
CA GLY A 156 1.22 8.26 22.80
C GLY A 156 2.20 7.35 22.06
N SER A 157 2.10 6.04 22.24
CA SER A 157 2.98 5.06 21.58
C SER A 157 2.21 3.98 20.83
N VAL A 158 2.88 3.35 19.85
CA VAL A 158 2.39 2.21 19.08
C VAL A 158 3.26 0.99 19.39
N LEU A 159 2.68 0.02 20.09
CA LEU A 159 3.38 -1.21 20.46
C LEU A 159 2.97 -2.36 19.55
N VAL A 160 3.94 -3.11 19.03
CA VAL A 160 3.69 -4.22 18.10
C VAL A 160 4.25 -5.54 18.59
N ASP A 161 3.65 -6.64 18.15
CA ASP A 161 4.11 -8.00 18.41
C ASP A 161 5.33 -8.41 17.55
N PRO A 162 6.05 -9.51 17.89
CA PRO A 162 7.20 -9.96 17.12
C PRO A 162 6.90 -10.28 15.66
N ALA A 163 5.69 -10.77 15.34
CA ALA A 163 5.33 -11.08 13.95
C ALA A 163 5.19 -9.80 13.12
N THR A 164 4.50 -8.79 13.65
CA THR A 164 4.37 -7.48 13.01
C THR A 164 5.74 -6.81 12.87
N ARG A 165 6.58 -6.83 13.92
CA ARG A 165 7.94 -6.26 13.85
C ARG A 165 8.75 -6.87 12.70
N ARG A 166 8.78 -8.20 12.58
CA ARG A 166 9.55 -8.87 11.51
C ARG A 166 9.10 -8.48 10.10
N LEU A 167 7.80 -8.30 9.90
CA LEU A 167 7.26 -7.88 8.60
C LEU A 167 7.65 -6.44 8.26
N LEU A 168 7.83 -5.60 9.27
CA LEU A 168 8.03 -4.15 9.14
C LEU A 168 9.44 -3.67 9.48
N GLU A 169 10.34 -4.59 9.84
CA GLU A 169 11.73 -4.29 10.23
C GLU A 169 12.48 -3.40 9.24
N PRO A 170 12.42 -3.61 7.90
CA PRO A 170 13.09 -2.72 6.97
C PRO A 170 12.37 -1.38 6.76
N LEU A 171 11.10 -1.27 7.16
CA LEU A 171 10.23 -0.13 6.83
C LEU A 171 10.12 0.92 7.94
N PHE A 172 10.40 0.54 9.19
CA PHE A 172 10.22 1.41 10.35
C PHE A 172 11.51 1.55 11.18
N GLU A 173 11.56 2.64 11.94
CA GLU A 173 12.47 2.80 13.06
C GLU A 173 11.82 2.25 14.33
N TRP A 174 12.60 1.56 15.14
CA TRP A 174 12.12 0.80 16.29
C TRP A 174 12.85 1.23 17.55
N ALA A 175 12.13 1.27 18.66
CA ALA A 175 12.76 1.28 19.98
C ALA A 175 13.34 -0.11 20.32
N GLU A 176 14.12 -0.16 21.39
CA GLU A 176 14.58 -1.42 21.97
C GLU A 176 13.38 -2.31 22.35
N PRO A 177 13.44 -3.63 22.07
CA PRO A 177 12.38 -4.55 22.45
C PRO A 177 12.17 -4.56 23.98
N VAL A 178 10.91 -4.70 24.38
CA VAL A 178 10.50 -4.84 25.77
C VAL A 178 9.83 -6.20 25.95
N GLU A 179 10.30 -6.96 26.94
CA GLU A 179 9.69 -8.23 27.32
C GLU A 179 8.47 -7.99 28.21
N LEU A 180 7.29 -8.44 27.74
CA LEU A 180 6.02 -8.25 28.44
C LEU A 180 5.40 -9.57 28.86
N GLU A 181 5.02 -9.67 30.13
CA GLU A 181 4.17 -10.76 30.61
C GLU A 181 2.70 -10.44 30.32
N LEU A 182 2.18 -11.00 29.24
CA LEU A 182 0.78 -10.84 28.86
C LEU A 182 -0.08 -11.92 29.52
N LYS A 183 -1.12 -11.51 30.25
CA LYS A 183 -2.03 -12.42 30.95
C LYS A 183 -2.57 -13.51 30.01
N GLY A 184 -2.29 -14.77 30.31
CA GLY A 184 -2.77 -15.92 29.53
C GLY A 184 -1.92 -16.27 28.30
N LYS A 185 -0.66 -15.81 28.23
CA LYS A 185 0.37 -16.41 27.39
C LYS A 185 1.40 -17.12 28.25
N ASP A 186 1.89 -18.26 27.77
CA ASP A 186 3.02 -18.97 28.37
C ASP A 186 4.32 -18.30 27.91
N GLY A 187 4.98 -17.58 28.81
CA GLY A 187 6.24 -16.87 28.54
C GLY A 187 6.08 -15.37 28.23
N SER A 188 7.21 -14.67 28.19
CA SER A 188 7.26 -13.25 27.83
C SER A 188 7.06 -13.04 26.33
N VAL A 189 6.36 -11.98 25.97
CA VAL A 189 6.22 -11.52 24.59
C VAL A 189 7.16 -10.35 24.37
N SER A 190 8.12 -10.54 23.45
CA SER A 190 9.01 -9.47 23.01
C SER A 190 8.25 -8.47 22.14
N ALA A 191 7.81 -7.36 22.73
CA ALA A 191 7.09 -6.32 22.03
C ALA A 191 8.03 -5.17 21.63
N SER A 192 7.65 -4.36 20.66
CA SER A 192 8.50 -3.25 20.21
C SER A 192 7.69 -2.03 19.83
N VAL A 193 8.23 -0.86 20.15
CA VAL A 193 7.58 0.41 19.79
C VAL A 193 7.97 0.79 18.37
N ALA A 194 6.99 0.98 17.51
CA ALA A 194 7.18 1.59 16.19
C ALA A 194 7.31 3.10 16.38
N LEU A 195 8.45 3.69 15.99
CA LEU A 195 8.73 5.11 16.19
C LEU A 195 8.24 5.96 15.02
N ARG A 196 8.69 5.62 13.81
CA ARG A 196 8.32 6.31 12.57
C ARG A 196 8.66 5.46 11.34
N PRO A 197 8.04 5.72 10.18
CA PRO A 197 8.48 5.14 8.92
C PRO A 197 9.90 5.63 8.60
N ARG A 198 10.72 4.78 7.99
CA ARG A 198 12.00 5.22 7.42
C ARG A 198 11.72 6.01 6.14
N ALA A 199 12.39 7.14 5.96
CA ALA A 199 12.21 7.99 4.77
C ALA A 199 12.51 7.24 3.44
N GLU A 200 13.29 6.17 3.51
CA GLU A 200 13.66 5.32 2.37
C GLU A 200 12.83 4.03 2.26
N ALA A 201 11.95 3.72 3.23
CA ALA A 201 11.11 2.51 3.25
C ALA A 201 10.18 2.41 2.04
N GLY A 202 9.71 3.56 1.54
CA GLY A 202 8.97 3.64 0.29
C GLY A 202 9.75 3.11 -0.92
N ARG A 203 11.08 2.93 -0.84
CA ARG A 203 11.93 2.38 -1.90
C ARG A 203 12.28 0.89 -1.69
N ALA A 204 12.01 0.32 -0.51
CA ALA A 204 12.64 -0.92 -0.01
C ALA A 204 11.74 -2.17 0.05
N ARG A 205 10.61 -2.24 -0.68
CA ARG A 205 9.88 -3.52 -0.85
C ARG A 205 10.66 -4.57 -1.68
N GLY A 206 11.78 -4.19 -2.28
CA GLY A 206 12.79 -5.14 -2.72
C GLY A 206 13.58 -5.65 -1.51
N LEU A 207 13.44 -6.93 -1.17
CA LEU A 207 14.26 -7.63 -0.18
C LEU A 207 15.72 -7.13 -0.24
N GLY A 208 16.17 -6.41 0.80
CA GLY A 208 17.57 -6.15 1.15
C GLY A 208 18.48 -5.54 0.06
N GLU A 209 19.18 -4.47 0.41
CA GLU A 209 20.26 -3.86 -0.37
C GLU A 209 21.48 -4.77 -0.60
N THR A 210 21.40 -6.06 -0.29
CA THR A 210 22.44 -7.03 -0.64
C THR A 210 22.22 -7.48 -2.09
N ALA A 211 23.14 -7.09 -2.97
CA ALA A 211 23.17 -7.46 -4.39
C ALA A 211 23.16 -8.99 -4.59
N VAL A 212 21.98 -9.60 -4.59
CA VAL A 212 21.79 -10.97 -5.07
C VAL A 212 21.57 -10.88 -6.57
N GLU A 213 22.61 -11.24 -7.33
CA GLU A 213 22.60 -11.30 -8.81
C GLU A 213 21.32 -11.98 -9.33
N VAL A 214 20.61 -11.34 -10.26
CA VAL A 214 19.34 -11.86 -10.79
C VAL A 214 19.54 -13.20 -11.51
N ILE A 215 19.21 -14.30 -10.83
CA ILE A 215 19.39 -15.64 -11.37
C ILE A 215 18.31 -15.89 -12.44
N GLY A 216 18.74 -16.13 -13.68
CA GLY A 216 17.89 -16.69 -14.72
C GLY A 216 17.00 -15.71 -15.50
N ARG A 217 17.16 -14.39 -15.30
CA ARG A 217 16.42 -13.32 -16.02
C ARG A 217 17.24 -12.57 -17.07
N ARG A 218 18.25 -13.22 -17.66
CA ARG A 218 19.18 -12.56 -18.61
C ARG A 218 18.46 -12.03 -19.85
N ALA A 219 17.45 -12.74 -20.35
CA ALA A 219 16.71 -12.32 -21.53
C ALA A 219 15.82 -11.11 -21.23
N GLU A 220 15.14 -11.13 -20.09
CA GLU A 220 14.29 -10.02 -19.63
C GLU A 220 15.12 -8.77 -19.31
N LEU A 221 16.25 -8.92 -18.62
CA LEU A 221 17.17 -7.80 -18.36
C LEU A 221 17.79 -7.23 -19.63
N ALA A 222 18.14 -8.07 -20.61
CA ALA A 222 18.64 -7.60 -21.90
C ALA A 222 17.57 -6.80 -22.66
N ALA A 223 16.31 -7.27 -22.64
CA ALA A 223 15.19 -6.59 -23.24
C ALA A 223 14.89 -5.22 -22.61
N VAL A 224 14.89 -5.15 -21.27
CA VAL A 224 14.70 -3.90 -20.54
C VAL A 224 15.84 -2.91 -20.82
N ARG A 225 17.08 -3.40 -20.86
CA ARG A 225 18.25 -2.58 -21.20
C ARG A 225 18.12 -2.00 -22.61
N GLU A 226 17.75 -2.81 -23.59
CA GLU A 226 17.52 -2.35 -24.97
C GLU A 226 16.48 -1.22 -25.03
N THR A 227 15.36 -1.35 -24.31
CA THR A 227 14.35 -0.28 -24.25
C THR A 227 14.84 0.98 -23.53
N LEU A 228 15.68 0.84 -22.50
CA LEU A 228 16.28 1.98 -21.80
C LEU A 228 17.26 2.73 -22.70
N GLU A 229 18.13 2.02 -23.44
CA GLU A 229 19.06 2.67 -24.38
C GLU A 229 18.32 3.36 -25.53
N ALA A 230 17.23 2.76 -26.03
CA ALA A 230 16.36 3.42 -27.01
C ALA A 230 15.75 4.72 -26.45
N ALA A 231 15.31 4.72 -25.18
CA ALA A 231 14.84 5.91 -24.49
C ALA A 231 15.93 6.98 -24.35
N ARG A 232 17.17 6.59 -24.01
CA ARG A 232 18.32 7.51 -23.99
C ARG A 232 18.62 8.11 -25.36
N ALA A 233 18.37 7.37 -26.43
CA ALA A 233 18.49 7.85 -27.81
C ALA A 233 17.31 8.74 -28.26
N GLY A 234 16.30 8.95 -27.40
CA GLY A 234 15.16 9.82 -27.66
C GLY A 234 13.88 9.10 -28.14
N SER A 235 13.88 7.77 -28.21
CA SER A 235 12.71 6.99 -28.60
C SER A 235 11.89 6.59 -27.38
N GLY A 236 10.61 6.95 -27.33
CA GLY A 236 9.71 6.42 -26.30
C GLY A 236 9.40 4.93 -26.47
N GLY A 237 8.68 4.37 -25.51
CA GLY A 237 8.26 2.98 -25.55
C GLY A 237 7.41 2.56 -24.36
N VAL A 238 6.80 1.38 -24.46
CA VAL A 238 5.98 0.80 -23.40
C VAL A 238 6.46 -0.60 -23.09
N VAL A 239 6.71 -0.89 -21.80
CA VAL A 239 7.13 -2.22 -21.33
C VAL A 239 6.13 -2.73 -20.30
N PHE A 240 5.44 -3.82 -20.62
CA PHE A 240 4.61 -4.53 -19.65
C PHE A 240 5.41 -5.65 -18.98
N VAL A 241 5.52 -5.62 -17.66
CA VAL A 241 6.08 -6.70 -16.85
C VAL A 241 4.94 -7.48 -16.21
N THR A 242 4.66 -8.67 -16.74
CA THR A 242 3.53 -9.50 -16.29
C THR A 242 4.01 -10.74 -15.53
N GLY A 243 3.25 -11.17 -14.54
CA GLY A 243 3.53 -12.42 -13.82
C GLY A 243 2.84 -12.52 -12.46
N GLU A 244 2.91 -13.69 -11.85
CA GLU A 244 2.27 -13.97 -10.55
C GLU A 244 2.87 -13.15 -9.39
N ALA A 245 2.17 -13.13 -8.25
CA ALA A 245 2.70 -12.53 -7.02
C ALA A 245 4.04 -13.19 -6.62
N GLY A 246 4.99 -12.41 -6.13
CA GLY A 246 6.30 -12.92 -5.68
C GLY A 246 7.25 -13.42 -6.79
N ILE A 247 6.90 -13.32 -8.08
CA ILE A 247 7.72 -13.82 -9.20
C ILE A 247 9.00 -13.00 -9.49
N GLY A 248 9.16 -11.86 -8.82
CA GLY A 248 10.29 -10.94 -8.97
C GLY A 248 10.03 -9.70 -9.84
N LYS A 249 8.77 -9.27 -10.02
CA LYS A 249 8.42 -8.04 -10.78
C LYS A 249 9.13 -6.79 -10.21
N SER A 250 8.94 -6.51 -8.92
CA SER A 250 9.57 -5.36 -8.27
C SER A 250 11.09 -5.45 -8.28
N ARG A 251 11.67 -6.65 -8.16
CA ARG A 251 13.13 -6.82 -8.31
C ARG A 251 13.62 -6.44 -9.70
N LEU A 252 12.90 -6.82 -10.77
CA LEU A 252 13.26 -6.42 -12.13
C LEU A 252 13.22 -4.89 -12.30
N LEU A 253 12.26 -4.21 -11.67
CA LEU A 253 12.18 -2.76 -11.67
C LEU A 253 13.32 -2.10 -10.86
N THR A 254 13.70 -2.67 -9.72
CA THR A 254 14.88 -2.22 -8.96
C THR A 254 16.14 -2.29 -9.82
N GLU A 255 16.35 -3.40 -10.51
CA GLU A 255 17.51 -3.57 -11.40
C GLU A 255 17.46 -2.58 -12.58
N LEU A 256 16.28 -2.35 -13.15
CA LEU A 256 16.10 -1.31 -14.17
C LEU A 256 16.45 0.09 -13.64
N ARG A 257 16.07 0.41 -12.40
CA ARG A 257 16.41 1.68 -11.74
C ARG A 257 17.92 1.82 -11.54
N GLU A 258 18.59 0.75 -11.13
CA GLU A 258 20.06 0.71 -11.02
C GLU A 258 20.73 0.91 -12.38
N LEU A 259 20.23 0.27 -13.44
CA LEU A 259 20.72 0.45 -14.80
C LEU A 259 20.48 1.86 -15.34
N ALA A 260 19.33 2.45 -15.04
CA ALA A 260 19.00 3.83 -15.41
C ALA A 260 19.88 4.85 -14.68
N SER A 261 20.31 4.53 -13.45
CA SER A 261 21.21 5.38 -12.65
C SER A 261 22.69 5.19 -12.98
N ALA A 262 23.05 4.10 -13.67
CA ALA A 262 24.41 3.85 -14.11
C ALA A 262 24.80 4.80 -15.28
N PRO A 263 26.07 5.20 -15.39
CA PRO A 263 26.54 6.01 -16.52
C PRO A 263 26.29 5.29 -17.84
N GLY A 264 25.51 5.90 -18.73
CA GLY A 264 25.17 5.38 -20.05
C GLY A 264 25.58 6.34 -21.18
N GLU A 265 25.42 5.90 -22.43
CA GLU A 265 25.59 6.75 -23.60
C GLU A 265 24.31 7.61 -23.77
N GLY A 266 24.29 8.80 -23.19
CA GLY A 266 23.18 9.74 -23.31
C GLY A 266 22.88 10.53 -22.03
N PRO A 267 21.86 11.39 -22.04
CA PRO A 267 21.41 12.09 -20.84
C PRO A 267 20.90 11.11 -19.78
N ASP A 268 21.09 11.46 -18.51
CA ASP A 268 20.55 10.69 -17.40
C ASP A 268 19.02 10.79 -17.37
N PRO A 269 18.29 9.66 -17.37
CA PRO A 269 16.84 9.69 -17.38
C PRO A 269 16.27 10.24 -16.07
N LEU A 270 15.13 10.91 -16.17
CA LEU A 270 14.29 11.21 -15.01
C LEU A 270 13.46 9.97 -14.66
N TRP A 271 13.72 9.38 -13.50
CA TRP A 271 12.90 8.29 -12.96
C TRP A 271 11.70 8.83 -12.18
N LEU A 272 10.50 8.41 -12.55
CA LEU A 272 9.25 8.72 -11.87
C LEU A 272 8.46 7.43 -11.64
N GLU A 273 8.08 7.17 -10.39
CA GLU A 273 7.51 5.92 -9.93
C GLU A 273 6.16 6.18 -9.25
N GLY A 274 5.14 5.50 -9.77
CA GLY A 274 3.80 5.46 -9.20
C GLY A 274 3.50 4.07 -8.69
N ARG A 275 3.27 3.93 -7.38
CA ARG A 275 2.89 2.63 -6.81
C ARG A 275 1.39 2.59 -6.54
N CYS A 276 0.71 1.59 -7.11
CA CYS A 276 -0.66 1.31 -6.72
C CYS A 276 -0.64 0.66 -5.33
N VAL A 277 -1.40 1.23 -4.41
CA VAL A 277 -1.68 0.59 -3.13
C VAL A 277 -2.89 -0.30 -3.31
N SER A 278 -2.95 -1.36 -2.53
CA SER A 278 -3.95 -2.41 -2.71
C SER A 278 -5.38 -1.99 -2.37
N TYR A 279 -5.53 -0.91 -1.60
CA TYR A 279 -6.78 -0.21 -1.33
C TYR A 279 -7.00 0.99 -2.28
N GLY A 280 -6.21 1.08 -3.36
CA GLY A 280 -6.18 2.19 -4.31
C GLY A 280 -7.42 2.33 -5.18
N GLU A 281 -8.27 1.30 -5.27
CA GLU A 281 -9.53 1.36 -6.03
C GLU A 281 -10.47 2.47 -5.55
N SER A 282 -10.39 2.88 -4.28
CA SER A 282 -11.18 3.98 -3.70
C SER A 282 -10.46 5.33 -3.72
N LEU A 283 -9.21 5.38 -4.18
CA LEU A 283 -8.36 6.58 -4.18
C LEU A 283 -8.00 6.98 -5.63
N PRO A 284 -8.77 7.88 -6.26
CA PRO A 284 -8.51 8.30 -7.62
C PRO A 284 -7.07 8.80 -7.82
N TYR A 285 -6.46 8.38 -8.92
CA TYR A 285 -5.15 8.83 -9.38
C TYR A 285 -3.98 8.50 -8.45
N TRP A 286 -4.15 7.58 -7.51
CA TRP A 286 -3.10 7.26 -6.52
C TRP A 286 -1.69 7.05 -7.10
N PRO A 287 -1.47 6.19 -8.11
CA PRO A 287 -0.12 6.02 -8.69
C PRO A 287 0.44 7.33 -9.26
N PHE A 288 -0.40 8.20 -9.85
CA PHE A 288 0.03 9.49 -10.38
C PHE A 288 0.32 10.53 -9.30
N ARG A 289 -0.33 10.41 -8.14
CA ARG A 289 -0.03 11.23 -6.96
C ARG A 289 1.34 10.89 -6.40
N ASP A 290 1.67 9.60 -6.31
CA ASP A 290 2.99 9.13 -5.86
C ASP A 290 4.08 9.57 -6.86
N LEU A 291 3.79 9.42 -8.16
CA LEU A 291 4.65 9.87 -9.26
C LEU A 291 4.96 11.38 -9.19
N LEU A 292 3.93 12.23 -9.04
CA LEU A 292 4.12 13.67 -8.92
C LEU A 292 4.87 14.05 -7.63
N ARG A 293 4.67 13.31 -6.54
CA ARG A 293 5.44 13.53 -5.31
C ARG A 293 6.91 13.19 -5.49
N GLU A 294 7.24 12.11 -6.20
CA GLU A 294 8.64 11.80 -6.53
C GLU A 294 9.25 12.88 -7.42
N TRP A 295 8.51 13.36 -8.43
CA TRP A 295 8.95 14.48 -9.26
C TRP A 295 9.27 15.74 -8.45
N LEU A 296 8.45 16.06 -7.44
CA LEU A 296 8.65 17.22 -6.56
C LEU A 296 9.68 16.99 -5.45
N GLY A 297 10.25 15.78 -5.34
CA GLY A 297 11.13 15.40 -4.24
C GLY A 297 10.44 15.48 -2.86
N ALA A 298 9.12 15.29 -2.83
CA ALA A 298 8.31 15.38 -1.62
C ALA A 298 8.02 13.98 -1.07
N GLY A 299 8.40 13.73 0.19
CA GLY A 299 7.98 12.52 0.91
C GLY A 299 6.47 12.43 1.14
N ARG A 300 6.00 11.26 1.59
CA ARG A 300 4.57 11.01 1.88
C ARG A 300 4.02 11.90 3.01
N ASP A 301 4.87 12.21 3.99
CA ASP A 301 4.50 12.98 5.19
C ASP A 301 4.97 14.45 5.12
N GLU A 302 5.36 14.94 3.93
CA GLU A 302 5.68 16.35 3.74
C GLU A 302 4.43 17.23 3.97
N PRO A 303 4.57 18.36 4.72
CA PRO A 303 3.47 19.29 4.91
C PRO A 303 2.89 19.78 3.58
N GLU A 304 1.57 19.85 3.49
CA GLU A 304 0.84 20.23 2.27
C GLU A 304 1.34 21.55 1.67
N LEU A 305 1.63 22.54 2.51
CA LEU A 305 2.17 23.83 2.10
C LEU A 305 3.49 23.69 1.31
N ARG A 306 4.39 22.80 1.74
CA ARG A 306 5.66 22.57 1.05
C ARG A 306 5.42 21.92 -0.31
N VAL A 307 4.57 20.90 -0.38
CA VAL A 307 4.20 20.26 -1.65
C VAL A 307 3.61 21.28 -2.63
N ARG A 308 2.70 22.15 -2.15
CA ARG A 308 2.05 23.19 -2.95
C ARG A 308 3.05 24.23 -3.47
N VAL A 309 3.96 24.71 -2.63
CA VAL A 309 5.01 25.68 -3.03
C VAL A 309 5.98 25.06 -4.03
N SER A 310 6.43 23.82 -3.81
CA SER A 310 7.29 23.09 -4.74
C SER A 310 6.61 22.89 -6.09
N LEU A 311 5.34 22.47 -6.10
CA LEU A 311 4.56 22.30 -7.33
C LEU A 311 4.50 23.59 -8.12
N ARG A 312 4.12 24.69 -7.46
CA ARG A 312 3.99 25.99 -8.11
C ARG A 312 5.32 26.44 -8.74
N ARG A 313 6.41 26.32 -7.99
CA ARG A 313 7.76 26.67 -8.46
C ARG A 313 8.18 25.86 -9.68
N GLU A 314 7.98 24.53 -9.66
CA GLU A 314 8.39 23.68 -10.77
C GLU A 314 7.53 23.90 -12.01
N VAL A 315 6.22 24.11 -11.84
CA VAL A 315 5.32 24.45 -12.95
C VAL A 315 5.67 25.80 -13.57
N GLU A 316 5.94 26.83 -12.75
CA GLU A 316 6.41 28.13 -13.23
C GLU A 316 7.77 28.02 -13.94
N ARG A 317 8.68 27.19 -13.44
CA ARG A 317 9.99 26.93 -14.07
C ARG A 317 9.85 26.29 -15.45
N LEU A 318 8.96 25.30 -15.59
CA LEU A 318 8.80 24.54 -16.85
C LEU A 318 7.97 25.28 -17.91
N PHE A 319 6.94 26.01 -17.47
CA PHE A 319 5.91 26.55 -18.35
C PHE A 319 5.83 28.09 -18.37
N GLY A 320 6.59 28.78 -17.51
CA GLY A 320 6.60 30.24 -17.44
C GLY A 320 5.20 30.82 -17.20
N GLU A 321 4.78 31.77 -18.05
CA GLU A 321 3.46 32.41 -17.98
C GLU A 321 2.29 31.42 -18.12
N ARG A 322 2.49 30.30 -18.82
CA ARG A 322 1.48 29.24 -18.96
C ARG A 322 1.34 28.37 -17.71
N GLY A 323 2.21 28.55 -16.71
CA GLY A 323 2.17 27.77 -15.46
C GLY A 323 0.83 27.88 -14.73
N GLY A 324 0.16 29.04 -14.82
CA GLY A 324 -1.18 29.24 -14.25
C GLY A 324 -2.29 28.40 -14.90
N GLU A 325 -2.08 27.88 -16.10
CA GLU A 325 -3.01 26.97 -16.79
C GLU A 325 -2.79 25.50 -16.37
N ILE A 326 -1.58 25.14 -15.92
CA ILE A 326 -1.17 23.77 -15.58
C ILE A 326 -1.36 23.52 -14.07
N TYR A 327 -0.92 24.47 -13.25
CA TYR A 327 -0.85 24.35 -11.78
C TYR A 327 -2.15 23.87 -11.12
N PRO A 328 -3.34 24.42 -11.45
CA PRO A 328 -4.58 24.02 -10.76
C PRO A 328 -4.90 22.53 -10.92
N TYR A 329 -4.66 21.94 -12.09
CA TYR A 329 -5.00 20.55 -12.38
C TYR A 329 -4.04 19.57 -11.69
N LEU A 330 -2.74 19.85 -11.71
CA LEU A 330 -1.76 19.04 -10.97
C LEU A 330 -1.97 19.14 -9.45
N GLY A 331 -2.32 20.34 -8.97
CA GLY A 331 -2.63 20.57 -7.56
C GLY A 331 -3.89 19.83 -7.11
N SER A 332 -4.93 19.82 -7.95
CA SER A 332 -6.14 19.02 -7.75
C SER A 332 -5.85 17.53 -7.75
N LEU A 333 -5.02 17.05 -8.68
CA LEU A 333 -4.61 15.64 -8.76
C LEU A 333 -3.88 15.21 -7.48
N LEU A 334 -3.00 16.06 -6.95
CA LEU A 334 -2.30 15.84 -5.67
C LEU A 334 -3.22 15.95 -4.44
N GLY A 335 -4.44 16.46 -4.59
CA GLY A 335 -5.41 16.69 -3.51
C GLY A 335 -4.99 17.83 -2.59
N LEU A 336 -4.36 18.88 -3.14
CA LEU A 336 -3.92 20.06 -2.39
C LEU A 336 -5.06 21.08 -2.27
N THR A 337 -5.10 21.80 -1.14
CA THR A 337 -5.92 22.99 -0.98
C THR A 337 -5.28 24.12 -1.77
N LEU A 338 -5.97 24.62 -2.80
CA LEU A 338 -5.43 25.65 -3.69
C LEU A 338 -5.85 27.07 -3.29
N GLU A 339 -5.12 28.07 -3.77
CA GLU A 339 -5.52 29.48 -3.65
C GLU A 339 -6.84 29.75 -4.40
N GLN A 340 -7.60 30.77 -3.97
CA GLN A 340 -8.95 31.05 -4.49
C GLN A 340 -9.01 31.15 -6.02
N ASP A 341 -8.06 31.87 -6.64
CA ASP A 341 -8.03 32.05 -8.10
C ASP A 341 -7.80 30.73 -8.86
N ALA A 342 -6.98 29.84 -8.31
CA ALA A 342 -6.70 28.53 -8.90
C ALA A 342 -7.90 27.59 -8.70
N SER A 343 -8.49 27.59 -7.50
CA SER A 343 -9.68 26.78 -7.18
C SER A 343 -10.90 27.19 -8.01
N ALA A 344 -11.12 28.49 -8.22
CA ALA A 344 -12.25 29.00 -9.00
C ALA A 344 -12.27 28.47 -10.44
N ARG A 345 -11.11 28.22 -11.05
CA ARG A 345 -11.01 27.63 -12.40
C ARG A 345 -11.52 26.20 -12.47
N LEU A 346 -11.27 25.41 -11.43
CA LEU A 346 -11.67 23.99 -11.37
C LEU A 346 -13.18 23.87 -11.15
N VAL A 347 -13.76 24.70 -10.28
CA VAL A 347 -15.19 24.68 -9.94
C VAL A 347 -16.10 25.02 -11.13
N GLN A 348 -15.57 25.70 -12.15
CA GLN A 348 -16.34 26.01 -13.37
C GLN A 348 -16.45 24.83 -14.35
N LEU A 349 -15.69 23.75 -14.14
CA LEU A 349 -15.70 22.58 -15.02
C LEU A 349 -16.66 21.50 -14.50
N SER A 350 -17.27 20.76 -15.43
CA SER A 350 -17.92 19.49 -15.06
C SER A 350 -16.86 18.47 -14.64
N PRO A 351 -17.23 17.41 -13.87
CA PRO A 351 -16.29 16.36 -13.51
C PRO A 351 -15.57 15.73 -14.71
N GLU A 352 -16.27 15.53 -15.82
CA GLU A 352 -15.72 14.94 -17.05
C GLU A 352 -14.74 15.91 -17.74
N ALA A 353 -15.07 17.20 -17.78
CA ALA A 353 -14.19 18.22 -18.33
C ALA A 353 -12.93 18.39 -17.47
N LEU A 354 -13.07 18.33 -16.13
CA LEU A 354 -11.94 18.36 -15.21
C LEU A 354 -11.02 17.15 -15.40
N GLN A 355 -11.59 15.94 -15.53
CA GLN A 355 -10.84 14.73 -15.81
C GLN A 355 -10.06 14.86 -17.12
N TYR A 356 -10.73 15.23 -18.21
CA TYR A 356 -10.10 15.39 -19.53
C TYR A 356 -8.95 16.38 -19.50
N ARG A 357 -9.17 17.57 -18.90
CA ARG A 357 -8.12 18.59 -18.74
C ARG A 357 -6.96 18.10 -17.87
N THR A 358 -7.25 17.34 -16.82
CA THR A 358 -6.21 16.76 -15.96
C THR A 358 -5.33 15.80 -16.77
N PHE A 359 -5.92 14.98 -17.64
CA PHE A 359 -5.17 14.06 -18.50
C PHE A 359 -4.27 14.82 -19.46
N GLU A 360 -4.82 15.81 -20.19
CA GLU A 360 -4.04 16.66 -21.08
C GLU A 360 -2.86 17.35 -20.37
N VAL A 361 -3.08 17.80 -19.13
CA VAL A 361 -2.04 18.45 -18.33
C VAL A 361 -0.92 17.48 -17.93
N VAL A 362 -1.27 16.25 -17.54
CA VAL A 362 -0.26 15.21 -17.22
C VAL A 362 0.54 14.84 -18.46
N GLU A 363 -0.10 14.66 -19.62
CA GLU A 363 0.61 14.44 -20.88
C GLU A 363 1.54 15.60 -21.23
N THR A 364 1.04 16.84 -21.11
CA THR A 364 1.82 18.05 -21.37
C THR A 364 3.03 18.16 -20.46
N LEU A 365 2.88 17.78 -19.17
CA LEU A 365 3.98 17.69 -18.23
C LEU A 365 5.04 16.68 -18.68
N LEU A 366 4.64 15.45 -19.02
CA LEU A 366 5.57 14.41 -19.41
C LEU A 366 6.31 14.73 -20.71
N ARG A 367 5.60 15.25 -21.73
CA ARG A 367 6.24 15.74 -22.97
C ARG A 367 7.26 16.83 -22.69
N ARG A 368 6.89 17.83 -21.88
CA ARG A 368 7.80 18.93 -21.52
C ARG A 368 9.02 18.46 -20.74
N LEU A 369 8.86 17.48 -19.85
CA LEU A 369 9.99 16.87 -19.13
C LEU A 369 10.90 16.08 -20.09
N ALA A 370 10.31 15.37 -21.05
CA ALA A 370 11.02 14.60 -22.07
C ALA A 370 11.87 15.46 -23.02
N ASP A 371 11.50 16.74 -23.23
CA ASP A 371 12.30 17.70 -24.00
C ASP A 371 13.68 17.96 -23.36
N ASP A 372 13.78 17.90 -22.02
CA ASP A 372 15.03 18.17 -21.30
C ASP A 372 15.90 16.90 -21.20
N ARG A 373 15.27 15.74 -20.97
CA ARG A 373 15.91 14.42 -20.80
C ARG A 373 14.86 13.30 -20.88
N PRO A 374 15.23 12.06 -21.23
CA PRO A 374 14.31 10.92 -21.24
C PRO A 374 13.60 10.75 -19.91
N VAL A 375 12.31 10.44 -19.94
CA VAL A 375 11.49 10.23 -18.74
C VAL A 375 11.09 8.76 -18.65
N LEU A 376 11.47 8.12 -17.55
CA LEU A 376 11.06 6.76 -17.22
C LEU A 376 9.92 6.83 -16.23
N VAL A 377 8.73 6.41 -16.67
CA VAL A 377 7.54 6.33 -15.82
C VAL A 377 7.29 4.89 -15.47
N THR A 378 7.44 4.51 -14.20
CA THR A 378 7.16 3.16 -13.72
C THR A 378 5.86 3.15 -12.94
N ILE A 379 4.93 2.25 -13.29
CA ILE A 379 3.70 2.03 -12.55
C ILE A 379 3.70 0.61 -12.00
N GLU A 380 3.81 0.49 -10.68
CA GLU A 380 3.77 -0.80 -10.00
C GLU A 380 2.35 -1.21 -9.63
N ASP A 381 2.12 -2.51 -9.74
CA ASP A 381 0.90 -3.19 -9.34
C ASP A 381 -0.40 -2.57 -9.88
N LEU A 382 -0.42 -2.22 -11.17
CA LEU A 382 -1.56 -1.55 -11.84
C LEU A 382 -2.90 -2.31 -11.71
N HIS A 383 -2.88 -3.60 -11.35
CA HIS A 383 -4.06 -4.38 -11.02
C HIS A 383 -4.81 -3.90 -9.77
N TRP A 384 -4.21 -3.03 -8.94
CA TRP A 384 -4.87 -2.36 -7.81
C TRP A 384 -5.33 -0.93 -8.12
N ALA A 385 -5.13 -0.45 -9.35
CA ALA A 385 -5.45 0.92 -9.72
C ALA A 385 -6.94 1.12 -9.96
N ASP A 386 -7.47 2.28 -9.55
CA ASP A 386 -8.82 2.69 -9.90
C ASP A 386 -8.99 2.86 -11.43
N ALA A 387 -10.23 2.77 -11.91
CA ALA A 387 -10.54 2.83 -13.34
C ALA A 387 -10.03 4.13 -14.01
N THR A 388 -10.05 5.24 -13.29
CA THR A 388 -9.58 6.55 -13.77
C THR A 388 -8.07 6.59 -13.91
N SER A 389 -7.34 5.96 -12.98
CA SER A 389 -5.89 5.76 -13.10
C SER A 389 -5.52 4.90 -14.30
N VAL A 390 -6.26 3.81 -14.55
CA VAL A 390 -6.03 2.97 -15.74
C VAL A 390 -6.26 3.77 -17.03
N GLN A 391 -7.31 4.60 -17.09
CA GLN A 391 -7.57 5.47 -18.23
C GLN A 391 -6.45 6.51 -18.46
N LEU A 392 -5.90 7.08 -17.40
CA LEU A 392 -4.76 7.99 -17.53
C LEU A 392 -3.52 7.25 -18.03
N ALA A 393 -3.23 6.05 -17.51
CA ALA A 393 -2.14 5.21 -18.00
C ALA A 393 -2.32 4.84 -19.49
N GLU A 394 -3.56 4.66 -19.94
CA GLU A 394 -3.90 4.47 -21.36
C GLU A 394 -3.52 5.68 -22.21
N GLN A 395 -3.83 6.90 -21.77
CA GLN A 395 -3.41 8.11 -22.49
C GLN A 395 -1.88 8.25 -22.57
N LEU A 396 -1.16 7.80 -21.53
CA LEU A 396 0.30 7.85 -21.51
C LEU A 396 0.97 6.92 -22.54
N VAL A 397 0.27 5.89 -23.04
CA VAL A 397 0.77 5.04 -24.13
C VAL A 397 0.99 5.89 -25.39
N ALA A 398 0.08 6.81 -25.71
CA ALA A 398 0.21 7.70 -26.86
C ALA A 398 1.35 8.71 -26.71
N VAL A 399 1.64 9.17 -25.48
CA VAL A 399 2.78 10.06 -25.19
C VAL A 399 4.12 9.37 -25.47
N ALA A 400 4.20 8.06 -25.27
CA ALA A 400 5.40 7.29 -25.57
C ALA A 400 5.66 7.13 -27.09
N GLU A 401 4.72 7.52 -27.96
CA GLU A 401 4.91 7.51 -29.41
C GLU A 401 5.66 8.77 -29.90
N ASP A 402 5.37 9.93 -29.32
CA ASP A 402 5.85 11.23 -29.79
C ASP A 402 6.89 11.90 -28.88
N ALA A 403 7.16 11.33 -27.70
CA ALA A 403 8.14 11.84 -26.75
C ALA A 403 9.08 10.73 -26.23
N ALA A 404 10.24 11.14 -25.71
CA ALA A 404 11.23 10.25 -25.08
C ALA A 404 10.77 9.76 -23.70
N VAL A 405 9.59 9.12 -23.66
CA VAL A 405 8.94 8.59 -22.46
C VAL A 405 8.93 7.06 -22.54
N LEU A 406 9.55 6.41 -21.57
CA LEU A 406 9.49 4.97 -21.39
C LEU A 406 8.51 4.64 -20.26
N LEU A 407 7.33 4.13 -20.62
CA LEU A 407 6.31 3.70 -19.67
C LEU A 407 6.53 2.22 -19.32
N VAL A 408 6.83 1.91 -18.06
CA VAL A 408 7.01 0.55 -17.57
C VAL A 408 5.87 0.20 -16.61
N VAL A 409 5.03 -0.75 -17.00
CA VAL A 409 3.84 -1.13 -16.22
C VAL A 409 4.01 -2.55 -15.70
N ALA A 410 4.07 -2.71 -14.38
CA ALA A 410 4.08 -4.02 -13.73
C ALA A 410 2.67 -4.40 -13.27
N GLN A 411 2.23 -5.62 -13.63
CA GLN A 411 0.91 -6.12 -13.25
C GLN A 411 0.83 -7.63 -13.11
N ARG A 412 -0.25 -8.12 -12.48
CA ARG A 412 -0.60 -9.54 -12.41
C ARG A 412 -1.37 -9.98 -13.65
N ASN A 413 -1.49 -11.29 -13.84
CA ASN A 413 -2.25 -11.90 -14.95
C ASN A 413 -3.77 -11.90 -14.69
N GLU A 414 -4.33 -10.76 -14.30
CA GLU A 414 -5.75 -10.62 -13.94
C GLU A 414 -6.59 -10.18 -15.13
N ARG A 415 -7.07 -11.14 -15.91
CA ARG A 415 -7.74 -10.88 -17.20
C ARG A 415 -9.04 -10.08 -17.10
N ASP A 416 -9.71 -10.15 -15.96
CA ASP A 416 -10.99 -9.48 -15.75
C ASP A 416 -10.83 -8.01 -15.33
N HIS A 417 -9.61 -7.60 -14.94
CA HIS A 417 -9.31 -6.24 -14.48
C HIS A 417 -9.05 -5.27 -15.66
N PRO A 418 -9.46 -3.98 -15.58
CA PRO A 418 -9.20 -2.99 -16.63
C PRO A 418 -7.72 -2.85 -17.03
N SER A 419 -6.78 -3.07 -16.10
CA SER A 419 -5.33 -3.01 -16.38
C SER A 419 -4.88 -4.05 -17.43
N TRP A 420 -5.56 -5.20 -17.51
CA TRP A 420 -5.27 -6.20 -18.55
C TRP A 420 -5.71 -5.73 -19.94
N ARG A 421 -6.82 -4.99 -20.02
CA ARG A 421 -7.30 -4.40 -21.28
C ARG A 421 -6.35 -3.34 -21.80
N LEU A 422 -5.73 -2.54 -20.92
CA LEU A 422 -4.68 -1.59 -21.30
C LEU A 422 -3.52 -2.29 -22.02
N ARG A 423 -3.05 -3.43 -21.49
CA ARG A 423 -2.01 -4.24 -22.15
C ARG A 423 -2.47 -4.72 -23.52
N GLU A 424 -3.69 -5.26 -23.62
CA GLU A 424 -4.22 -5.75 -24.89
C GLU A 424 -4.37 -4.63 -25.94
N LEU A 425 -4.82 -3.45 -25.51
CA LEU A 425 -4.92 -2.27 -26.36
C LEU A 425 -3.54 -1.82 -26.83
N SER A 426 -2.57 -1.67 -25.93
CA SER A 426 -1.21 -1.25 -26.27
C SER A 426 -0.54 -2.21 -27.26
N LEU A 427 -0.67 -3.52 -27.06
CA LEU A 427 -0.14 -4.53 -27.98
C LEU A 427 -0.84 -4.55 -29.34
N ARG A 428 -2.12 -4.16 -29.40
CA ARG A 428 -2.92 -4.13 -30.63
C ARG A 428 -2.68 -2.85 -31.43
N GLU A 429 -2.68 -1.70 -30.77
CA GLU A 429 -2.65 -0.37 -31.41
C GLU A 429 -1.23 0.17 -31.55
N TYR A 430 -0.35 -0.16 -30.61
CA TYR A 430 1.05 0.29 -30.58
C TYR A 430 2.05 -0.88 -30.52
N PRO A 431 1.97 -1.89 -31.41
CA PRO A 431 2.85 -3.07 -31.36
C PRO A 431 4.33 -2.73 -31.59
N HIS A 432 4.62 -1.60 -32.23
CA HIS A 432 5.98 -1.14 -32.53
C HIS A 432 6.66 -0.44 -31.35
N LEU A 433 5.88 0.05 -30.38
CA LEU A 433 6.36 0.68 -29.15
C LEU A 433 6.25 -0.24 -27.93
N THR A 434 5.37 -1.24 -28.00
CA THR A 434 4.99 -2.07 -26.86
C THR A 434 5.80 -3.36 -26.82
N ARG A 435 6.43 -3.63 -25.68
CA ARG A 435 7.10 -4.89 -25.37
C ARG A 435 6.49 -5.54 -24.14
N GLU A 436 6.27 -6.85 -24.20
CA GLU A 436 5.84 -7.62 -23.03
C GLU A 436 6.97 -8.50 -22.51
N LEU A 437 7.14 -8.48 -21.19
CA LEU A 437 8.04 -9.32 -20.42
C LEU A 437 7.21 -10.19 -19.47
N ALA A 438 6.77 -11.34 -19.98
CA ALA A 438 6.02 -12.33 -19.21
C ALA A 438 6.96 -13.17 -18.34
N LEU A 439 7.02 -12.86 -17.04
CA LEU A 439 7.89 -13.53 -16.08
C LEU A 439 7.38 -14.95 -15.78
N GLN A 440 8.15 -15.94 -16.23
CA GLN A 440 7.91 -17.35 -15.91
C GLN A 440 8.52 -17.76 -14.57
N PRO A 441 8.02 -18.80 -13.88
CA PRO A 441 8.67 -19.40 -12.72
C PRO A 441 10.11 -19.84 -13.05
N LEU A 442 11.02 -19.65 -12.09
CA LEU A 442 12.38 -20.17 -12.22
C LEU A 442 12.36 -21.71 -12.28
N SER A 443 13.22 -22.31 -13.10
CA SER A 443 13.37 -23.77 -13.15
C SER A 443 13.77 -24.32 -11.77
N GLU A 444 13.39 -25.57 -11.44
CA GLU A 444 13.66 -26.18 -10.12
C GLU A 444 15.12 -26.02 -9.65
N THR A 445 16.08 -26.21 -10.55
CA THR A 445 17.52 -26.01 -10.30
C THR A 445 17.92 -24.57 -9.95
N ARG A 446 17.17 -23.58 -10.44
CA ARG A 446 17.40 -22.14 -10.20
C ARG A 446 16.63 -21.66 -8.96
N SER A 447 15.44 -22.20 -8.72
CA SER A 447 14.68 -22.01 -7.47
C SER A 447 15.46 -22.51 -6.27
N GLU A 448 16.13 -23.68 -6.38
CA GLU A 448 17.03 -24.16 -5.32
C GLU A 448 18.23 -23.26 -5.08
N SER A 449 18.79 -22.64 -6.12
CA SER A 449 19.92 -21.70 -5.99
C SER A 449 19.49 -20.39 -5.31
N CYS A 450 18.29 -19.91 -5.62
CA CYS A 450 17.65 -18.78 -4.96
C CYS A 450 17.37 -19.08 -3.48
N CYS A 451 16.74 -20.22 -3.19
CA CYS A 451 16.42 -20.64 -1.82
C CYS A 451 17.68 -20.90 -0.98
N ARG A 452 18.70 -21.60 -1.50
CA ARG A 452 19.95 -21.90 -0.76
C ARG A 452 20.76 -20.65 -0.40
N ARG A 453 20.67 -19.58 -1.19
CA ARG A 453 21.36 -18.32 -0.86
C ARG A 453 20.54 -17.44 0.07
N SER A 454 19.20 -17.41 -0.08
CA SER A 454 18.31 -16.77 0.90
C SER A 454 18.37 -17.43 2.28
N SER A 455 18.63 -18.74 2.36
CA SER A 455 18.75 -19.49 3.63
C SER A 455 20.17 -19.54 4.22
N ALA A 456 21.20 -19.05 3.51
CA ALA A 456 22.56 -18.95 4.07
C ALA A 456 22.70 -17.84 5.13
N GLU A 457 21.73 -16.93 5.22
CA GLU A 457 21.65 -15.86 6.22
C GLU A 457 20.72 -16.18 7.40
N THR A 458 20.12 -17.37 7.45
CA THR A 458 19.24 -17.80 8.54
C THR A 458 19.63 -19.17 9.06
N SER A 459 20.29 -19.21 10.23
CA SER A 459 20.50 -20.47 10.94
C SER A 459 19.16 -21.00 11.47
N PHE A 460 18.50 -21.86 10.68
CA PHE A 460 17.34 -22.62 11.15
C PHE A 460 17.78 -23.78 12.07
N PRO A 461 17.08 -24.03 13.20
CA PRO A 461 17.18 -25.29 13.91
C PRO A 461 16.63 -26.43 13.04
N LYS A 462 17.42 -27.50 12.89
CA LYS A 462 17.05 -28.70 12.14
C LYS A 462 15.89 -29.43 12.85
N THR A 463 14.65 -29.26 12.37
CA THR A 463 13.62 -30.32 12.28
C THR A 463 12.33 -29.76 11.63
N TRP A 464 12.16 -30.00 10.32
CA TRP A 464 10.85 -29.94 9.63
C TRP A 464 10.79 -31.13 8.65
N PRO A 465 9.80 -32.04 8.72
CA PRO A 465 9.63 -33.11 7.75
C PRO A 465 8.93 -32.63 6.48
N ALA A 466 9.31 -33.25 5.37
CA ALA A 466 8.90 -32.95 4.01
C ALA A 466 7.40 -33.10 3.75
N ALA A 467 6.81 -32.07 3.11
CA ALA A 467 5.52 -32.16 2.44
C ALA A 467 5.52 -31.27 1.19
N CYS A 468 6.37 -31.61 0.21
CA CYS A 468 6.21 -31.16 -1.18
C CYS A 468 6.52 -32.32 -2.10
N SER A 469 5.54 -33.18 -2.34
CA SER A 469 5.38 -33.91 -3.60
C SER A 469 3.98 -34.49 -3.73
N GLY A 470 3.39 -34.38 -4.93
CA GLY A 470 2.42 -35.36 -5.42
C GLY A 470 0.97 -34.88 -5.63
N ARG A 471 0.67 -34.58 -6.91
CA ARG A 471 -0.55 -34.80 -7.71
C ARG A 471 -1.81 -35.40 -7.03
N PRO A 472 -3.01 -35.01 -7.49
CA PRO A 472 -4.28 -35.45 -6.90
C PRO A 472 -4.58 -36.93 -7.20
N ARG A 473 -4.83 -37.72 -6.16
CA ARG A 473 -5.44 -39.05 -6.27
C ARG A 473 -6.92 -38.95 -5.94
N GLU A 474 -7.74 -39.25 -6.95
CA GLU A 474 -9.15 -39.59 -6.80
C GLU A 474 -9.33 -40.71 -5.77
N ILE A 475 -10.22 -40.53 -4.80
CA ILE A 475 -10.73 -41.60 -3.95
C ILE A 475 -12.21 -41.78 -4.28
N ARG A 476 -12.52 -42.81 -5.08
CA ARG A 476 -13.85 -43.39 -5.21
C ARG A 476 -14.14 -44.20 -3.94
N SER A 477 -15.13 -43.81 -3.15
CA SER A 477 -15.65 -44.62 -2.05
C SER A 477 -16.89 -45.41 -2.50
N THR A 478 -16.69 -46.70 -2.80
CA THR A 478 -17.77 -47.70 -2.87
C THR A 478 -18.17 -48.09 -1.45
N TRP A 479 -19.41 -47.75 -1.05
CA TRP A 479 -20.06 -48.33 0.13
C TRP A 479 -20.70 -49.66 -0.26
N ARG A 480 -20.26 -50.77 0.36
CA ARG A 480 -21.04 -52.00 0.48
C ARG A 480 -21.19 -52.36 1.95
N SER A 481 -22.45 -52.53 2.30
CA SER A 481 -23.05 -53.12 3.50
C SER A 481 -22.42 -54.45 3.95
N SER A 482 -22.34 -54.65 5.26
CA SER A 482 -23.10 -55.72 5.95
C SER A 482 -22.91 -55.69 7.48
N SER A 483 -24.06 -55.72 8.15
CA SER A 483 -24.43 -56.38 9.43
C SER A 483 -23.46 -57.45 9.96
N ALA A 484 -23.30 -57.73 11.25
CA ALA A 484 -24.31 -58.09 12.28
C ALA A 484 -23.58 -58.17 13.68
N PRO A 485 -24.15 -58.64 14.82
CA PRO A 485 -25.32 -59.52 15.03
C PRO A 485 -26.58 -58.82 15.53
#